data_AF-A0A6P0Q3G5-F1
#
_entry.id   AF-A0A6P0Q3G5-F1
#
_cell.length_a   1.000
_cell.length_b   1.000
_cell.length_c   1.000
_cell.angle_alpha   90.00
_cell.angle_beta   90.00
_cell.angle_gamma   90.00
#
_symmetry.space_group_name_H-M   'P 1'
#
loop_
_entity.id
_entity.type
_entity.pdbx_description
1 polymer ?
#
loop_
_entity_poly.entity_id
_entity_poly.type
_entity_poly.pdbx_seq_one_letter_code
_entity_poly.pdbx_strand_id
1 'polypeptide(L)'
;SANVQILEQRVVGKGHIKLTLNQDNQPVTIQAIAWRWGEYFPLPRRVDIAYKLREHHWEGNTTIELELVGVRLPVVTSKVTSTSTTKKAEFYYNQRRYTCSLWESLNELRIRNPEGKVLAIQKGQRIGLLGTKREDAKEVNVTKPPYYPLIKAATRALGLS
;
A
#
# COMPACT_ATOMS: atom_id res chain seq x y z
N SER A 1 -14.20 -13.90 1.75
CA SER A 1 -13.57 -12.82 2.52
C SER A 1 -12.67 -12.00 1.61
N ALA A 2 -12.55 -10.70 1.87
CA ALA A 2 -11.78 -9.78 1.02
C ALA A 2 -10.40 -9.46 1.62
N ASN A 3 -9.43 -9.16 0.74
CA ASN A 3 -8.08 -8.68 1.07
C ASN A 3 -7.34 -9.52 2.14
N VAL A 4 -7.52 -10.83 2.09
CA VAL A 4 -6.91 -11.78 3.04
C VAL A 4 -5.44 -11.91 2.73
N GLN A 5 -4.60 -11.92 3.77
CA GLN A 5 -3.17 -12.10 3.65
C GLN A 5 -2.80 -13.58 3.72
N ILE A 6 -2.02 -14.03 2.74
CA ILE A 6 -1.33 -15.31 2.78
C ILE A 6 -0.02 -15.12 3.55
N LEU A 7 0.09 -15.78 4.70
CA LEU A 7 1.31 -15.78 5.52
C LEU A 7 2.27 -16.87 5.06
N GLU A 8 1.73 -18.07 4.80
CA GLU A 8 2.48 -19.23 4.35
C GLU A 8 1.70 -19.97 3.27
N GLN A 9 2.43 -20.58 2.35
CA GLN A 9 1.86 -21.44 1.32
C GLN A 9 2.85 -22.52 0.89
N ARG A 10 2.33 -23.72 0.61
CA ARG A 10 3.12 -24.83 0.07
C ARG A 10 2.26 -25.75 -0.77
N VAL A 11 2.87 -26.37 -1.78
CA VAL A 11 2.23 -27.45 -2.53
C VAL A 11 2.28 -28.74 -1.71
N VAL A 12 1.17 -29.47 -1.65
CA VAL A 12 1.02 -30.74 -0.93
C VAL A 12 0.31 -31.78 -1.79
N GLY A 13 0.65 -33.06 -1.59
CA GLY A 13 0.00 -34.18 -2.28
C GLY A 13 0.02 -34.06 -3.80
N LYS A 14 -1.12 -34.36 -4.44
CA LYS A 14 -1.30 -34.35 -5.90
C LYS A 14 -1.57 -32.93 -6.43
N GLY A 15 -0.66 -31.99 -6.13
CA GLY A 15 -0.75 -30.61 -6.61
C GLY A 15 -1.86 -29.79 -5.94
N HIS A 16 -2.06 -29.95 -4.64
CA HIS A 16 -2.94 -29.08 -3.84
C HIS A 16 -2.09 -27.99 -3.19
N ILE A 17 -2.69 -26.86 -2.81
CA ILE A 17 -1.98 -25.83 -2.06
C ILE A 17 -2.53 -25.80 -0.64
N LYS A 18 -1.66 -25.95 0.36
CA LYS A 18 -1.98 -25.68 1.76
C LYS A 18 -1.48 -24.30 2.16
N LEU A 19 -2.30 -23.56 2.88
CA LEU A 19 -2.16 -22.13 3.13
C LEU A 19 -2.36 -21.82 4.62
N THR A 20 -1.65 -20.81 5.11
CA THR A 20 -1.93 -20.15 6.39
C THR A 20 -2.36 -18.72 6.11
N LEU A 21 -3.57 -18.37 6.52
CA LEU A 21 -4.24 -17.11 6.19
C LEU A 21 -4.42 -16.23 7.42
N ASN A 22 -4.40 -14.91 7.21
CA ASN A 22 -4.73 -13.92 8.24
C ASN A 22 -5.55 -12.76 7.66
N GLN A 23 -6.37 -12.14 8.50
CA GLN A 23 -7.04 -10.87 8.21
C GLN A 23 -6.36 -9.73 8.97
N ASP A 24 -6.34 -8.54 8.36
CA ASP A 24 -5.83 -7.33 9.04
C ASP A 24 -6.58 -7.11 10.36
N ASN A 25 -5.86 -6.66 11.39
CA ASN A 25 -6.37 -6.45 12.76
C ASN A 25 -6.92 -7.71 13.48
N GLN A 26 -6.63 -8.92 12.99
CA GLN A 26 -6.89 -10.15 13.75
C GLN A 26 -5.58 -10.86 14.09
N PRO A 27 -5.38 -11.28 15.36
CA PRO A 27 -4.22 -12.07 15.74
C PRO A 27 -4.36 -13.55 15.36
N VAL A 28 -5.56 -13.97 14.97
CA VAL A 28 -5.89 -15.37 14.69
C VAL A 28 -5.55 -15.72 13.26
N THR A 29 -4.76 -16.77 13.08
CA THR A 29 -4.50 -17.36 11.76
C THR A 29 -5.39 -18.58 11.57
N ILE A 30 -5.69 -18.89 10.31
CA ILE A 30 -6.48 -20.07 9.96
C ILE A 30 -5.82 -20.84 8.82
N GLN A 31 -5.85 -22.18 8.93
CA GLN A 31 -5.37 -23.04 7.86
C GLN A 31 -6.41 -23.12 6.74
N ALA A 32 -5.91 -23.25 5.51
CA ALA A 32 -6.76 -23.47 4.34
C ALA A 32 -6.12 -24.45 3.35
N ILE A 33 -6.95 -25.10 2.55
CA ILE A 33 -6.54 -25.97 1.45
C ILE A 33 -7.27 -25.58 0.16
N ALA A 34 -6.52 -25.55 -0.93
CA ALA A 34 -7.02 -25.36 -2.28
C ALA A 34 -6.72 -26.62 -3.12
N TRP A 35 -7.77 -27.34 -3.47
CA TRP A 35 -7.64 -28.63 -4.15
C TRP A 35 -7.27 -28.45 -5.62
N ARG A 36 -6.24 -29.18 -6.05
CA ARG A 36 -5.73 -29.24 -7.45
C ARG A 36 -5.27 -27.88 -7.99
N TRP A 37 -4.86 -26.96 -7.12
CA TRP A 37 -4.44 -25.61 -7.51
C TRP A 37 -2.94 -25.45 -7.73
N GLY A 38 -2.16 -26.53 -7.78
CA GLY A 38 -0.70 -26.48 -7.87
C GLY A 38 -0.16 -25.62 -9.02
N GLU A 39 -0.87 -25.54 -10.15
CA GLU A 39 -0.48 -24.68 -11.29
C GLU A 39 -0.60 -23.17 -11.00
N TYR A 40 -1.38 -22.78 -9.99
CA TYR A 40 -1.51 -21.38 -9.56
C TYR A 40 -0.52 -21.00 -8.45
N PHE A 41 0.38 -21.92 -8.06
CA PHE A 41 1.37 -21.65 -7.03
C PHE A 41 2.57 -20.83 -7.58
N PRO A 42 3.07 -19.82 -6.85
CA PRO A 42 2.53 -19.29 -5.60
C PRO A 42 1.34 -18.34 -5.85
N LEU A 43 0.36 -18.38 -4.95
CA LEU A 43 -0.71 -17.38 -4.92
C LEU A 43 -0.17 -16.00 -4.48
N PRO A 44 -0.74 -14.88 -4.96
CA PRO A 44 -0.37 -13.54 -4.52
C PRO A 44 -0.52 -13.35 -3.01
N ARG A 45 0.34 -12.51 -2.40
CA ARG A 45 0.36 -12.27 -0.95
C ARG A 45 -0.98 -11.80 -0.38
N ARG A 46 -1.77 -11.05 -1.16
CA ARG A 46 -3.13 -10.62 -0.79
C ARG A 46 -4.13 -10.98 -1.85
N VAL A 47 -5.25 -11.56 -1.43
CA VAL A 47 -6.30 -12.08 -2.30
C VAL A 47 -7.68 -11.93 -1.68
N ASP A 48 -8.70 -11.79 -2.52
CA ASP A 48 -10.06 -12.11 -2.08
C ASP A 48 -10.26 -13.61 -2.25
N ILE A 49 -10.85 -14.24 -1.22
CA ILE A 49 -11.10 -15.69 -1.19
C ILE A 49 -12.60 -15.98 -1.12
N ALA A 50 -13.02 -17.00 -1.87
CA ALA A 50 -14.28 -17.71 -1.66
C ALA A 50 -13.95 -19.06 -1.04
N TYR A 51 -14.63 -19.42 0.05
CA TYR A 51 -14.31 -20.62 0.81
C TYR A 51 -15.55 -21.31 1.39
N LYS A 52 -15.37 -22.58 1.73
CA LYS A 52 -16.28 -23.35 2.60
C LYS A 52 -15.58 -23.60 3.92
N LEU A 53 -16.35 -23.60 5.01
CA LEU A 53 -15.86 -24.05 6.30
C LEU A 53 -15.80 -25.57 6.32
N ARG A 54 -14.72 -26.14 6.85
CA ARG A 54 -14.58 -27.58 7.00
C ARG A 54 -14.02 -27.92 8.36
N GLU A 55 -14.51 -29.01 8.92
CA GLU A 55 -13.96 -29.63 10.11
C GLU A 55 -12.92 -30.67 9.69
N HIS A 56 -11.70 -30.50 10.21
CA HIS A 56 -10.63 -31.47 10.10
C HIS A 56 -10.52 -32.23 11.41
N HIS A 57 -10.84 -33.52 11.36
CA HIS A 57 -10.78 -34.42 12.51
C HIS A 57 -9.46 -35.20 12.44
N TRP A 58 -8.53 -34.87 13.33
CA TRP A 58 -7.26 -35.59 13.46
C TRP A 58 -7.05 -36.00 14.92
N GLU A 59 -6.88 -37.30 15.16
CA GLU A 59 -6.63 -37.90 16.48
C GLU A 59 -7.58 -37.40 17.60
N GLY A 60 -8.88 -37.26 17.28
CA GLY A 60 -9.89 -36.82 18.24
C GLY A 60 -9.98 -35.31 18.46
N ASN A 61 -9.11 -34.52 17.83
CA ASN A 61 -9.21 -33.06 17.80
C ASN A 61 -9.93 -32.60 16.52
N THR A 62 -10.97 -31.80 16.69
CA THR A 62 -11.66 -31.11 15.60
C THR A 62 -11.07 -29.71 15.45
N THR A 63 -10.39 -29.47 14.33
CA THR A 63 -9.94 -28.11 13.97
C THR A 63 -10.72 -27.61 12.78
N ILE A 64 -10.97 -26.30 12.77
CA ILE A 64 -11.63 -25.64 11.65
C ILE A 64 -10.58 -25.28 10.60
N GLU A 65 -10.79 -25.73 9.37
CA GLU A 65 -9.96 -25.43 8.19
C GLU A 65 -10.85 -24.84 7.09
N LEU A 66 -10.29 -23.97 6.24
CA LEU A 66 -11.01 -23.44 5.09
C LEU A 66 -10.71 -24.25 3.83
N GLU A 67 -11.73 -24.62 3.08
CA GLU A 67 -11.58 -25.10 1.71
C GLU A 67 -11.76 -23.93 0.74
N LEU A 68 -10.70 -23.55 0.02
CA LEU A 68 -10.80 -22.48 -0.98
C LEU A 68 -11.43 -23.03 -2.25
N VAL A 69 -12.52 -22.38 -2.67
CA VAL A 69 -13.25 -22.69 -3.91
C VAL A 69 -13.01 -21.65 -5.01
N GLY A 70 -12.46 -20.50 -4.65
CA GLY A 70 -12.13 -19.43 -5.59
C GLY A 70 -11.19 -18.40 -4.98
N VAL A 71 -10.32 -17.85 -5.82
CA VAL A 71 -9.41 -16.77 -5.47
C VAL A 71 -9.44 -15.74 -6.57
N ARG A 72 -9.37 -14.47 -6.21
CA ARG A 72 -9.12 -13.39 -7.16
C ARG A 72 -8.16 -12.40 -6.56
N LEU A 73 -7.48 -11.66 -7.42
CA LEU A 73 -6.80 -10.45 -6.98
C LEU A 73 -7.82 -9.56 -6.28
N PRO A 74 -7.47 -8.98 -5.11
CA PRO A 74 -8.39 -8.11 -4.41
C PRO A 74 -8.72 -6.99 -5.38
N VAL A 75 -10.01 -6.79 -5.63
CA VAL A 75 -10.42 -5.69 -6.50
C VAL A 75 -9.99 -4.44 -5.75
N VAL A 76 -8.96 -3.80 -6.28
CA VAL A 76 -8.66 -2.42 -5.95
C VAL A 76 -9.83 -1.65 -6.54
N THR A 77 -10.95 -1.61 -5.82
CA THR A 77 -12.09 -0.77 -6.17
C THR A 77 -11.61 0.65 -6.01
N SER A 78 -10.98 1.17 -7.05
CA SER A 78 -10.62 2.57 -7.24
C SER A 78 -11.88 3.41 -7.42
N LYS A 79 -12.90 3.21 -6.57
CA LYS A 79 -14.10 4.03 -6.43
C LYS A 79 -14.66 3.80 -5.01
N VAL A 80 -14.29 4.73 -4.12
CA VAL A 80 -14.86 5.05 -2.80
C VAL A 80 -14.62 3.95 -1.74
N THR A 81 -13.45 3.87 -1.08
CA THR A 81 -12.91 4.85 -0.12
C THR A 81 -11.39 5.01 -0.31
N SER A 82 -10.97 6.07 -0.97
CA SER A 82 -9.57 6.49 -1.01
C SER A 82 -9.20 7.17 0.31
N THR A 83 -8.50 6.47 1.20
CA THR A 83 -7.63 7.11 2.21
C THR A 83 -6.15 6.77 1.99
N SER A 84 -5.79 6.44 0.75
CA SER A 84 -4.52 6.89 0.15
C SER A 84 -4.80 8.17 -0.65
N THR A 85 -5.39 9.17 0.01
CA THR A 85 -5.74 10.45 -0.59
C THR A 85 -4.45 11.15 -1.00
N THR A 86 -4.12 11.08 -2.29
CA THR A 86 -3.15 12.03 -2.82
C THR A 86 -3.82 13.39 -2.82
N LYS A 87 -3.68 14.15 -1.73
CA LYS A 87 -4.17 15.54 -1.67
C LYS A 87 -3.34 16.35 -2.64
N LYS A 88 -3.97 17.07 -3.55
CA LYS A 88 -3.29 17.97 -4.50
C LYS A 88 -3.84 19.37 -4.36
N ALA A 89 -2.97 20.35 -4.51
CA ALA A 89 -3.37 21.75 -4.55
C ALA A 89 -2.44 22.54 -5.47
N GLU A 90 -2.94 23.65 -5.98
CA GLU A 90 -2.13 24.68 -6.62
C GLU A 90 -1.97 25.83 -5.63
N PHE A 91 -0.82 26.49 -5.65
CA PHE A 91 -0.58 27.65 -4.80
C PHE A 91 0.43 28.59 -5.44
N TYR A 92 0.40 29.85 -5.00
CA TYR A 92 1.34 30.87 -5.42
C TYR A 92 2.34 31.15 -4.31
N TYR A 93 3.61 31.22 -4.68
CA TYR A 93 4.69 31.61 -3.78
C TYR A 93 5.68 32.47 -4.55
N ASN A 94 6.00 33.66 -4.03
CA ASN A 94 6.88 34.63 -4.69
C ASN A 94 6.53 34.90 -6.17
N GLN A 95 5.25 35.15 -6.45
CA GLN A 95 4.67 35.37 -7.80
C GLN A 95 4.83 34.20 -8.79
N ARG A 96 5.24 33.01 -8.32
CA ARG A 96 5.33 31.79 -9.15
C ARG A 96 4.23 30.82 -8.77
N ARG A 97 3.64 30.15 -9.78
CA ARG A 97 2.62 29.12 -9.60
C ARG A 97 3.28 27.76 -9.37
N TYR A 98 2.96 27.13 -8.25
CA TYR A 98 3.41 25.79 -7.89
C TYR A 98 2.24 24.83 -7.84
N THR A 99 2.53 23.55 -7.98
CA THR A 99 1.60 22.48 -7.64
C THR A 99 2.20 21.62 -6.55
N CYS A 100 1.41 21.23 -5.56
CA CYS A 100 1.83 20.30 -4.52
C CYS A 100 0.92 19.08 -4.45
N SER A 101 1.51 17.96 -4.02
CA SER A 101 0.78 16.73 -3.75
C SER A 101 1.33 16.04 -2.51
N LEU A 102 0.46 15.69 -1.56
CA LEU A 102 0.80 14.84 -0.43
C LEU A 102 0.34 13.41 -0.71
N TRP A 103 1.29 12.48 -0.75
CA TRP A 103 1.06 11.05 -0.90
C TRP A 103 0.99 10.44 0.51
N GLU A 104 -0.21 10.36 1.07
CA GLU A 104 -0.41 9.92 2.46
C GLU A 104 0.13 8.51 2.73
N SER A 105 0.00 7.59 1.76
CA SER A 105 0.55 6.23 1.87
C SER A 105 2.08 6.17 1.92
N LEU A 106 2.77 7.17 1.36
CA LEU A 106 4.22 7.26 1.34
C LEU A 106 4.76 8.28 2.35
N ASN A 107 3.87 8.97 3.08
CA ASN A 107 4.20 10.15 3.88
C ASN A 107 5.08 11.15 3.12
N GLU A 108 4.84 11.34 1.82
CA GLU A 108 5.71 12.11 0.93
C GLU A 108 4.99 13.33 0.36
N LEU A 109 5.55 14.51 0.59
CA LEU A 109 5.14 15.77 -0.04
C LEU A 109 5.98 16.00 -1.29
N ARG A 110 5.32 16.29 -2.41
CA ARG A 110 5.96 16.75 -3.65
C ARG A 110 5.50 18.14 -4.00
N ILE A 111 6.44 19.01 -4.35
CA ILE A 111 6.17 20.38 -4.81
C ILE A 111 6.85 20.56 -6.17
N ARG A 112 6.07 20.85 -7.21
CA ARG A 112 6.56 21.12 -8.56
C ARG A 112 6.54 22.63 -8.82
N ASN A 113 7.66 23.14 -9.34
CA ASN A 113 7.79 24.52 -9.78
C ASN A 113 7.37 24.71 -11.26
N PRO A 114 7.21 25.96 -11.75
CA PRO A 114 6.91 26.22 -13.16
C PRO A 114 7.93 25.62 -14.14
N GLU A 115 9.19 25.54 -13.73
CA GLU A 115 10.29 24.99 -14.54
C GLU A 115 10.29 23.44 -14.60
N GLY A 116 9.29 22.77 -13.97
CA GLY A 116 9.12 21.32 -14.00
C GLY A 116 9.97 20.52 -13.00
N LYS A 117 10.82 21.18 -12.21
CA LYS A 117 11.55 20.56 -11.09
C LYS A 117 10.59 20.22 -9.96
N VAL A 118 10.83 19.09 -9.33
CA VAL A 118 10.06 18.56 -8.20
C VAL A 118 10.96 18.47 -6.98
N LEU A 119 10.51 19.07 -5.88
CA LEU A 119 11.04 18.85 -4.55
C LEU A 119 10.22 17.76 -3.87
N ALA A 120 10.81 16.61 -3.58
CA ALA A 120 10.21 15.50 -2.86
C ALA A 120 10.74 15.44 -1.42
N ILE A 121 9.84 15.32 -0.44
CA ILE A 121 10.14 15.41 0.98
C ILE A 121 9.35 14.35 1.73
N GLN A 122 10.04 13.50 2.48
CA GLN A 122 9.39 12.58 3.39
C GLN A 122 9.11 13.26 4.74
N LYS A 123 7.94 13.01 5.32
CA LYS A 123 7.54 13.58 6.61
C LYS A 123 8.58 13.24 7.69
N GLY A 124 9.04 14.25 8.42
CA GLY A 124 10.06 14.11 9.47
C GLY A 124 11.51 14.22 8.97
N GLN A 125 11.74 14.19 7.65
CA GLN A 125 13.08 14.34 7.10
C GLN A 125 13.47 15.80 6.91
N ARG A 126 14.75 16.09 7.17
CA ARG A 126 15.37 17.42 6.99
C ARG A 126 16.04 17.58 5.63
N ILE A 127 16.20 16.48 4.91
CA ILE A 127 16.75 16.44 3.55
C ILE A 127 15.63 16.04 2.59
N GLY A 128 15.50 16.80 1.50
CA GLY A 128 14.60 16.50 0.38
C GLY A 128 15.39 16.28 -0.90
N LEU A 129 14.72 15.74 -1.92
CA LEU A 129 15.30 15.49 -3.24
C LEU A 129 14.72 16.49 -4.24
N LEU A 130 15.57 17.28 -4.89
CA LEU A 130 15.20 18.28 -5.89
C LEU A 130 15.72 17.89 -7.28
N GLY A 131 14.81 17.65 -8.22
CA GLY A 131 15.19 17.30 -9.59
C GLY A 131 14.00 17.23 -10.53
N THR A 132 14.26 17.08 -11.84
CA THR A 132 13.22 16.74 -12.83
C THR A 132 12.98 15.24 -12.89
N LYS A 133 14.02 14.44 -12.59
CA LYS A 133 13.99 12.99 -12.42
C LYS A 133 14.53 12.62 -11.04
N ARG A 134 14.17 11.43 -10.56
CA ARG A 134 14.61 10.92 -9.25
C ARG A 134 16.09 10.53 -9.23
N GLU A 135 16.56 9.95 -10.33
CA GLU A 135 17.93 9.49 -10.58
C GLU A 135 18.96 10.63 -10.53
N ASP A 136 18.59 11.83 -11.01
CA ASP A 136 19.47 13.01 -11.02
C ASP A 136 19.13 14.02 -9.91
N ALA A 137 18.32 13.62 -8.93
CA ALA A 137 17.84 14.54 -7.90
C ALA A 137 18.95 14.93 -6.92
N LYS A 138 19.07 16.23 -6.65
CA LYS A 138 20.03 16.75 -5.67
C LYS A 138 19.41 16.73 -4.28
N GLU A 139 20.18 16.28 -3.30
CA GLU A 139 19.83 16.42 -1.90
C GLU A 139 19.88 17.89 -1.46
N VAL A 140 18.81 18.35 -0.83
CA VAL A 140 18.70 19.73 -0.35
C VAL A 140 18.19 19.74 1.09
N ASN A 141 18.77 20.62 1.92
CA ASN A 141 18.30 20.80 3.28
C ASN A 141 17.03 21.66 3.30
N VAL A 142 15.90 21.05 3.65
CA VAL A 142 14.57 21.67 3.56
C VAL A 142 14.22 22.58 4.74
N THR A 143 15.04 22.61 5.79
CA THR A 143 14.82 23.49 6.95
C THR A 143 15.35 24.90 6.75
N LYS A 144 16.15 25.12 5.69
CA LYS A 144 16.72 26.43 5.35
C LYS A 144 15.92 27.11 4.23
N PRO A 145 15.95 28.45 4.15
CA PRO A 145 15.49 29.16 2.96
C PRO A 145 16.22 28.66 1.70
N PRO A 146 15.55 28.60 0.53
CA PRO A 146 14.16 29.03 0.29
C PRO A 146 13.09 27.95 0.57
N TYR A 147 13.47 26.77 1.05
CA TYR A 147 12.59 25.59 1.08
C TYR A 147 11.56 25.63 2.20
N TYR A 148 11.97 25.99 3.42
CA TYR A 148 11.06 25.95 4.57
C TYR A 148 9.80 26.82 4.39
N PRO A 149 9.88 28.09 3.94
CA PRO A 149 8.69 28.89 3.66
C PRO A 149 7.85 28.34 2.50
N LEU A 150 8.48 27.78 1.47
CA LEU A 150 7.80 27.15 0.33
C LEU A 150 6.98 25.94 0.77
N ILE A 151 7.54 25.10 1.64
CA ILE A 151 6.87 23.92 2.21
C ILE A 151 5.68 24.36 3.05
N LYS A 152 5.84 25.40 3.88
CA LYS A 152 4.75 25.96 4.68
C LYS A 152 3.60 26.48 3.84
N ALA A 153 3.90 27.12 2.70
CA ALA A 153 2.87 27.55 1.75
C ALA A 153 2.15 26.33 1.11
N ALA A 154 2.90 25.29 0.75
CA ALA A 154 2.34 24.07 0.18
C ALA A 154 1.44 23.30 1.17
N THR A 155 1.84 23.17 2.44
CA THR A 155 1.03 22.48 3.46
C THR A 155 -0.26 23.23 3.77
N ARG A 156 -0.21 24.57 3.79
CA ARG A 156 -1.41 25.41 3.92
C ARG A 156 -2.37 25.21 2.76
N ALA A 157 -1.87 25.16 1.53
CA ALA A 157 -2.68 24.91 0.34
C ALA A 157 -3.37 23.53 0.36
N LEU A 158 -2.75 22.55 1.02
CA LEU A 158 -3.30 21.20 1.21
C LEU A 158 -4.25 21.09 2.42
N GLY A 159 -4.50 22.18 3.15
CA GLY A 159 -5.35 22.17 4.35
C GLY A 159 -4.75 21.39 5.52
N LEU A 160 -3.41 21.37 5.64
CA LEU A 160 -2.67 20.67 6.70
C LEU A 160 -2.14 21.64 7.77
N SER A 161 -2.56 22.90 7.73
CA SER A 161 -2.11 23.98 8.62
C SER A 161 -2.98 24.12 9.86
#